data_AF-A0A2D7IIP9-F1
#
_entry.id   AF-A0A2D7IIP9-F1
#
_cell.length_a   1.000
_cell.length_b   1.000
_cell.length_c   1.000
_cell.angle_alpha   90.00
_cell.angle_beta   90.00
_cell.angle_gamma   90.00
#
_symmetry.space_group_name_H-M   'P 1'
#
loop_
_entity.id
_entity.type
_entity.pdbx_description
1 polymer ?
#
loop_
_entity_poly.entity_id
_entity_poly.type
_entity_poly.pdbx_seq_one_letter_code
_entity_poly.pdbx_strand_id
1 'polypeptide(L)'
;MALNKFKCPYCGKEFTKERTLQVHLCEPKRRHLQKDEKWVVNAFMVFQRFYQLHQKTHKPKTYEDFCKSSYYNAFVKFGRYMMHINPLYPEKYIDYVVLSKIRLDHWARDDLYEKYLIDTLKIEPLESALQRSIATMMDWAEEQNVQWSDYFRLVNTNRAVSHIQQGRISPWLILGCNPGKKMLNSFTDEQLTIVEKYIEPAYWTSKFKQYPADHMFVQETVKGAKIE
;
A
#
# COMPACT_ATOMS: atom_id res chain seq x y z
N MET A 1 -28.51 50.16 17.98
CA MET A 1 -27.34 49.37 18.37
C MET A 1 -27.04 48.36 17.28
N ALA A 2 -25.87 48.42 16.65
CA ALA A 2 -25.46 47.39 15.70
C ALA A 2 -25.30 46.06 16.46
N LEU A 3 -26.12 45.06 16.11
CA LEU A 3 -25.94 43.70 16.60
C LEU A 3 -24.55 43.23 16.17
N ASN A 4 -23.63 43.01 17.12
CA ASN A 4 -22.36 42.37 16.83
C ASN A 4 -22.64 40.99 16.25
N LYS A 5 -22.43 40.85 14.93
CA LYS A 5 -22.57 39.59 14.23
C LYS A 5 -21.32 38.75 14.48
N PHE A 6 -21.51 37.47 14.80
CA PHE A 6 -20.43 36.53 15.03
C PHE A 6 -19.98 35.94 13.69
N LYS A 7 -18.71 36.12 13.30
CA LYS A 7 -18.18 35.67 12.01
C LYS A 7 -17.37 34.39 12.15
N CYS A 8 -17.62 33.40 11.29
CA CYS A 8 -16.80 32.19 11.22
C CYS A 8 -15.41 32.50 10.63
N PRO A 9 -14.31 32.15 11.31
CA PRO A 9 -12.95 32.46 10.84
C PRO A 9 -12.56 31.66 9.60
N TYR A 10 -13.27 30.57 9.29
CA TYR A 10 -12.94 29.66 8.19
C TYR A 10 -13.71 29.96 6.89
N CYS A 11 -15.03 30.16 6.98
CA CYS A 11 -15.88 30.42 5.80
C CYS A 11 -16.39 31.86 5.70
N GLY A 12 -16.11 32.70 6.70
CA GLY A 12 -16.53 34.10 6.72
C GLY A 12 -18.03 34.33 6.91
N LYS A 13 -18.87 33.29 7.06
CA LYS A 13 -20.31 33.44 7.30
C LYS A 13 -20.58 34.13 8.64
N GLU A 14 -21.56 35.02 8.64
CA GLU A 14 -22.01 35.78 9.81
C GLU A 14 -23.23 35.12 10.47
N PHE A 15 -23.27 35.15 11.80
CA PHE A 15 -24.33 34.58 12.62
C PHE A 15 -24.83 35.61 13.63
N THR A 16 -26.13 35.59 13.91
CA THR A 16 -26.76 36.49 14.87
C THR A 16 -26.61 36.03 16.33
N LYS A 17 -26.35 34.74 16.55
CA LYS A 17 -26.16 34.12 17.86
C LYS A 17 -24.84 33.37 17.92
N GLU A 18 -24.11 33.52 19.01
CA GLU A 18 -22.83 32.82 19.23
C GLU A 18 -22.99 31.30 19.23
N ARG A 19 -24.04 30.78 19.88
CA ARG A 19 -24.35 29.34 19.90
C ARG A 19 -24.48 28.76 18.49
N THR A 20 -25.04 29.52 17.54
CA THR A 20 -25.17 29.09 16.14
C THR A 20 -23.81 29.03 15.45
N LEU A 21 -22.90 29.98 15.72
CA LEU A 21 -21.52 29.93 15.23
C LEU A 21 -20.75 28.73 15.82
N GLN A 22 -20.95 28.43 17.11
CA GLN A 22 -20.28 27.31 17.78
C GLN A 22 -20.62 25.96 17.11
N VAL A 23 -21.90 25.69 16.86
CA VAL A 23 -22.36 24.44 16.22
C VAL A 23 -22.20 24.42 14.70
N HIS A 24 -21.88 25.56 14.07
CA HIS A 24 -21.67 25.63 12.63
C HIS A 24 -20.44 24.81 12.22
N LEU A 25 -20.61 23.90 11.26
CA LEU A 25 -19.55 23.07 10.70
C LEU A 25 -19.49 23.21 9.17
N CYS A 26 -18.92 24.32 8.69
CA CYS A 26 -18.62 24.46 7.26
C CYS A 26 -17.52 23.50 6.81
N GLU A 27 -17.42 23.28 5.50
CA GLU A 27 -16.40 22.43 4.92
C GLU A 27 -14.97 22.89 5.27
N PRO A 28 -14.57 24.18 5.15
CA PRO A 28 -13.23 24.60 5.55
C PRO A 28 -12.95 24.34 7.03
N LYS A 29 -13.90 24.62 7.94
CA LYS A 29 -13.77 24.30 9.37
C LYS A 29 -13.57 22.80 9.58
N ARG A 30 -14.34 21.95 8.88
CA ARG A 30 -14.19 20.49 8.94
C ARG A 30 -12.81 20.05 8.46
N ARG A 31 -12.33 20.56 7.32
CA ARG A 31 -10.99 20.26 6.79
C ARG A 31 -9.88 20.65 7.77
N HIS A 32 -10.01 21.79 8.45
CA HIS A 32 -9.06 22.20 9.49
C HIS A 32 -9.10 21.33 10.74
N LEU A 33 -10.30 20.93 11.20
CA LEU A 33 -10.44 20.05 12.36
C LEU A 33 -9.90 18.64 12.11
N GLN A 34 -9.93 18.17 10.86
CA GLN A 34 -9.45 16.84 10.47
C GLN A 34 -7.97 16.82 10.08
N LYS A 35 -7.23 17.92 10.23
CA LYS A 35 -5.85 18.02 9.72
C LYS A 35 -4.91 16.94 10.25
N ASP A 36 -5.11 16.52 11.50
CA ASP A 36 -4.25 15.57 12.20
C ASP A 36 -4.75 14.12 12.05
N GLU A 37 -5.87 13.91 11.35
CA GLU A 37 -6.36 12.56 11.05
C GLU A 37 -5.40 11.85 10.10
N LYS A 38 -5.05 10.59 10.40
CA LYS A 38 -4.03 9.83 9.64
C LYS A 38 -4.28 9.82 8.12
N TRP A 39 -5.53 9.69 7.69
CA TRP A 39 -5.87 9.68 6.26
C TRP A 39 -5.74 11.07 5.60
N VAL A 40 -5.87 12.15 6.38
CA VAL A 40 -5.65 13.52 5.91
C VAL A 40 -4.17 13.83 5.84
N VAL A 41 -3.38 13.36 6.82
CA VAL A 41 -1.92 13.44 6.79
C VAL A 41 -1.37 12.73 5.55
N ASN A 42 -1.80 11.48 5.31
CA ASN A 42 -1.41 10.74 4.11
C ASN A 42 -1.83 11.47 2.82
N ALA A 43 -3.05 12.00 2.77
CA ALA A 43 -3.53 12.76 1.62
C ALA A 43 -2.71 14.03 1.36
N PHE A 44 -2.29 14.71 2.42
CA PHE A 44 -1.43 15.88 2.33
C PHE A 44 -0.04 15.52 1.81
N MET A 45 0.56 14.41 2.27
CA MET A 45 1.84 13.91 1.74
C MET A 45 1.74 13.61 0.24
N VAL A 46 0.66 12.92 -0.19
CA VAL A 46 0.42 12.63 -1.62
C VAL A 46 0.23 13.93 -2.42
N PHE A 47 -0.50 14.90 -1.88
CA PHE A 47 -0.66 16.21 -2.50
C PHE A 47 0.69 16.91 -2.69
N GLN A 48 1.55 16.93 -1.67
CA GLN A 48 2.89 17.49 -1.80
C GLN A 48 3.71 16.77 -2.88
N ARG A 49 3.68 15.43 -2.90
CA ARG A 49 4.39 14.61 -3.88
C ARG A 49 3.89 14.85 -5.31
N PHE A 50 2.57 14.95 -5.51
CA PHE A 50 1.94 15.26 -6.79
C PHE A 50 2.49 16.57 -7.39
N TYR A 51 2.50 17.64 -6.59
CA TYR A 51 3.01 18.94 -7.06
C TYR A 51 4.54 18.95 -7.23
N GLN A 52 5.28 18.21 -6.39
CA GLN A 52 6.72 18.05 -6.55
C GLN A 52 7.07 17.41 -7.90
N LEU A 53 6.37 16.34 -8.28
CA LEU A 53 6.60 15.62 -9.53
C LEU A 53 6.13 16.41 -10.76
N HIS A 54 4.95 17.03 -10.71
CA HIS A 54 4.40 17.73 -11.89
C HIS A 54 4.95 19.15 -12.10
N GLN A 55 5.23 19.89 -11.03
CA GLN A 55 5.54 21.33 -11.13
C GLN A 55 7.01 21.66 -10.85
N LYS A 56 7.87 20.66 -10.59
CA LYS A 56 9.30 20.82 -10.22
C LYS A 56 9.53 22.00 -9.26
N THR A 57 8.58 22.27 -8.38
CA THR A 57 8.58 23.49 -7.56
C THR A 57 9.48 23.27 -6.35
N HIS A 58 10.42 24.19 -6.11
CA HIS A 58 11.37 24.08 -4.99
C HIS A 58 10.72 24.29 -3.61
N LYS A 59 9.55 24.92 -3.55
CA LYS A 59 8.82 25.13 -2.29
C LYS A 59 7.72 24.06 -2.12
N PRO A 60 7.74 23.29 -1.03
CA PRO A 60 6.68 22.33 -0.74
C PRO A 60 5.36 23.07 -0.47
N LYS A 61 4.25 22.48 -0.92
CA LYS A 61 2.91 23.02 -0.63
C LYS A 61 2.60 22.92 0.86
N THR A 62 1.90 23.91 1.41
CA THR A 62 1.48 23.92 2.82
C THR A 62 0.14 23.21 3.02
N TYR A 63 -0.21 22.92 4.28
CA TYR A 63 -1.54 22.37 4.58
C TYR A 63 -2.65 23.36 4.22
N GLU A 64 -2.41 24.67 4.35
CA GLU A 64 -3.36 25.70 3.92
C GLU A 64 -3.62 25.64 2.41
N ASP A 65 -2.59 25.40 1.59
CA ASP A 65 -2.75 25.17 0.14
C ASP A 65 -3.61 23.93 -0.13
N PHE A 66 -3.35 22.85 0.60
CA PHE A 66 -4.09 21.61 0.49
C PHE A 66 -5.57 21.77 0.91
N CYS A 67 -5.80 22.39 2.07
CA CYS A 67 -7.13 22.64 2.62
C CYS A 67 -7.99 23.50 1.68
N LYS A 68 -7.38 24.41 0.92
CA LYS A 68 -8.08 25.25 -0.08
C LYS A 68 -8.21 24.59 -1.46
N SER A 69 -7.52 23.48 -1.70
CA SER A 69 -7.53 22.80 -2.99
C SER A 69 -8.92 22.32 -3.38
N SER A 70 -9.28 22.48 -4.65
CA SER A 70 -10.47 21.86 -5.26
C SER A 70 -10.36 20.34 -5.29
N TYR A 71 -9.15 19.79 -5.21
CA TYR A 71 -8.87 18.35 -5.23
C TYR A 71 -8.82 17.71 -3.83
N TYR A 72 -9.07 18.47 -2.75
CA TYR A 72 -8.93 18.00 -1.37
C TYR A 72 -9.64 16.66 -1.12
N ASN A 73 -10.91 16.55 -1.50
CA ASN A 73 -11.71 15.35 -1.25
C ASN A 73 -11.18 14.14 -2.01
N ALA A 74 -10.63 14.33 -3.22
CA ALA A 74 -10.08 13.24 -4.03
C ALA A 74 -8.75 12.73 -3.46
N PHE A 75 -7.85 13.63 -3.01
CA PHE A 75 -6.66 13.24 -2.28
C PHE A 75 -6.99 12.57 -0.94
N VAL A 76 -7.98 13.07 -0.20
CA VAL A 76 -8.43 12.44 1.06
C VAL A 76 -9.01 11.05 0.81
N LYS A 77 -9.78 10.85 -0.26
CA LYS A 77 -10.26 9.54 -0.68
C LYS A 77 -9.09 8.59 -0.94
N PHE A 78 -8.07 9.05 -1.66
CA PHE A 78 -6.87 8.26 -1.92
C PHE A 78 -6.04 8.01 -0.65
N GLY A 79 -5.89 8.99 0.25
CA GLY A 79 -5.21 8.83 1.53
C GLY A 79 -5.88 7.78 2.43
N ARG A 80 -7.22 7.72 2.45
CA ARG A 80 -7.98 6.65 3.12
C ARG A 80 -7.73 5.29 2.47
N TYR A 81 -7.73 5.24 1.14
CA TYR A 81 -7.46 4.02 0.39
C TYR A 81 -6.06 3.47 0.65
N MET A 82 -5.04 4.32 0.66
CA MET A 82 -3.66 3.97 1.02
C MET A 82 -3.56 3.36 2.42
N MET A 83 -4.29 3.90 3.39
CA MET A 83 -4.33 3.32 4.75
C MET A 83 -4.98 1.93 4.76
N HIS A 84 -6.03 1.74 3.97
CA HIS A 84 -6.77 0.48 3.92
C HIS A 84 -5.96 -0.65 3.28
N ILE A 85 -5.40 -0.40 2.09
CA ILE A 85 -4.68 -1.44 1.34
C ILE A 85 -3.26 -1.66 1.85
N ASN A 86 -2.70 -0.68 2.56
CA ASN A 86 -1.33 -0.68 3.08
C ASN A 86 -0.30 -1.19 2.05
N PRO A 87 -0.01 -0.43 0.98
CA PRO A 87 0.79 -0.88 -0.14
C PRO A 87 2.16 -1.43 0.27
N LEU A 88 2.67 -2.41 -0.47
CA LEU A 88 3.99 -2.99 -0.22
C LEU A 88 5.12 -1.96 -0.14
N TYR A 89 5.07 -0.97 -1.04
CA TYR A 89 5.98 0.17 -1.07
C TYR A 89 5.16 1.47 -1.29
N PRO A 90 4.63 2.09 -0.22
CA PRO A 90 3.68 3.20 -0.33
C PRO A 90 4.19 4.36 -1.17
N GLU A 91 5.43 4.80 -0.95
CA GLU A 91 6.04 5.91 -1.71
C GLU A 91 6.17 5.60 -3.20
N LYS A 92 6.58 4.36 -3.54
CA LYS A 92 6.68 3.93 -4.95
C LYS A 92 5.31 3.81 -5.61
N TYR A 93 4.29 3.40 -4.86
CA TYR A 93 2.92 3.35 -5.38
C TYR A 93 2.36 4.75 -5.60
N ILE A 94 2.63 5.69 -4.69
CA ILE A 94 2.27 7.11 -4.89
C ILE A 94 2.90 7.62 -6.18
N ASP A 95 4.20 7.41 -6.38
CA ASP A 95 4.89 7.80 -7.61
C ASP A 95 4.29 7.14 -8.86
N TYR A 96 4.03 5.84 -8.80
CA TYR A 96 3.41 5.09 -9.90
C TYR A 96 2.07 5.70 -10.30
N VAL A 97 1.21 6.00 -9.32
CA VAL A 97 -0.13 6.52 -9.57
C VAL A 97 -0.08 7.99 -10.02
N VAL A 98 0.78 8.82 -9.43
CA VAL A 98 0.99 10.22 -9.85
C VAL A 98 1.50 10.30 -11.29
N LEU A 99 2.45 9.44 -11.65
CA LEU A 99 3.01 9.40 -13.00
C LEU A 99 2.10 8.68 -14.00
N SER A 100 1.07 7.99 -13.53
CA SER A 100 0.07 7.39 -14.39
C SER A 100 -0.77 8.46 -15.10
N LYS A 101 -1.32 8.13 -16.27
CA LYS A 101 -2.29 9.00 -16.97
C LYS A 101 -3.71 8.88 -16.40
N ILE A 102 -3.86 8.30 -15.21
CA ILE A 102 -5.16 8.04 -14.59
C ILE A 102 -5.58 9.27 -13.78
N ARG A 103 -6.85 9.67 -13.93
CA ARG A 103 -7.42 10.79 -13.17
C ARG A 103 -7.44 10.50 -11.67
N LEU A 104 -7.15 11.51 -10.85
CA LEU A 104 -7.11 11.46 -9.38
C LEU A 104 -8.35 10.79 -8.75
N ASP A 105 -9.55 11.03 -9.28
CA ASP A 105 -10.80 10.45 -8.78
C ASP A 105 -10.83 8.90 -8.83
N HIS A 106 -10.00 8.32 -9.71
CA HIS A 106 -9.88 6.88 -9.97
C HIS A 106 -8.63 6.25 -9.34
N TRP A 107 -7.87 6.98 -8.52
CA TRP A 107 -6.66 6.42 -7.90
C TRP A 107 -6.98 5.40 -6.81
N ALA A 108 -8.13 5.54 -6.14
CA ALA A 108 -8.59 4.61 -5.11
C ALA A 108 -9.34 3.41 -5.72
N ARG A 109 -8.63 2.58 -6.49
CA ARG A 109 -9.16 1.34 -7.08
C ARG A 109 -8.21 0.16 -6.88
N ASP A 110 -8.77 -0.98 -6.48
CA ASP A 110 -8.02 -2.20 -6.19
C ASP A 110 -7.27 -2.74 -7.42
N ASP A 111 -7.89 -2.69 -8.60
CA ASP A 111 -7.27 -3.14 -9.85
C ASP A 111 -6.01 -2.35 -10.23
N LEU A 112 -5.97 -1.05 -9.90
CA LEU A 112 -4.80 -0.21 -10.08
C LEU A 112 -3.65 -0.59 -9.14
N TYR A 113 -3.97 -0.89 -7.87
CA TYR A 113 -2.96 -1.35 -6.92
C TYR A 113 -2.46 -2.75 -7.27
N GLU A 114 -3.36 -3.64 -7.66
CA GLU A 114 -3.03 -5.00 -8.06
C GLU A 114 -2.03 -5.01 -9.22
N LYS A 115 -2.30 -4.23 -10.28
CA LYS A 115 -1.37 -4.07 -11.40
C LYS A 115 0.01 -3.59 -10.94
N TYR A 116 0.03 -2.55 -10.10
CA TYR A 116 1.27 -2.03 -9.52
C TYR A 116 2.03 -3.10 -8.74
N LEU A 117 1.34 -3.87 -7.90
CA LEU A 117 1.93 -4.90 -7.06
C LEU A 117 2.58 -5.98 -7.92
N ILE A 118 1.86 -6.48 -8.92
CA ILE A 118 2.37 -7.49 -9.86
C ILE A 118 3.62 -6.98 -10.59
N ASP A 119 3.57 -5.77 -11.16
CA ASP A 119 4.71 -5.16 -11.84
C ASP A 119 5.89 -4.97 -10.88
N THR A 120 5.62 -4.63 -9.62
CA THR A 120 6.64 -4.42 -8.60
C THR A 120 7.32 -5.72 -8.17
N LEU A 121 6.57 -6.80 -7.96
CA LEU A 121 7.12 -8.13 -7.64
C LEU A 121 8.07 -8.61 -8.75
N LYS A 122 7.83 -8.22 -10.01
CA LYS A 122 8.69 -8.57 -11.15
C LYS A 122 10.01 -7.80 -11.19
N ILE A 123 10.11 -6.62 -10.59
CA ILE A 123 11.31 -5.77 -10.66
C ILE A 123 12.00 -5.55 -9.32
N GLU A 124 11.40 -6.01 -8.22
CA GLU A 124 11.99 -5.87 -6.89
C GLU A 124 13.36 -6.58 -6.79
N PRO A 125 14.35 -5.99 -6.10
CA PRO A 125 15.61 -6.65 -5.80
C PRO A 125 15.39 -7.92 -4.98
N LEU A 126 16.21 -8.94 -5.24
CA LEU A 126 16.13 -10.24 -4.59
C LEU A 126 16.20 -10.15 -3.06
N GLU A 127 17.13 -9.36 -2.54
CA GLU A 127 17.35 -9.21 -1.10
C GLU A 127 16.13 -8.60 -0.42
N SER A 128 15.51 -7.60 -1.06
CA SER A 128 14.27 -6.98 -0.57
C SER A 128 13.11 -7.98 -0.57
N ALA A 129 13.00 -8.79 -1.62
CA ALA A 129 12.01 -9.85 -1.72
C ALA A 129 12.15 -10.91 -0.62
N LEU A 130 13.38 -11.36 -0.37
CA LEU A 130 13.69 -12.35 0.66
C LEU A 130 13.48 -11.79 2.06
N GLN A 131 14.01 -10.61 2.36
CA GLN A 131 13.87 -9.96 3.67
C GLN A 131 12.39 -9.81 4.04
N ARG A 132 11.56 -9.32 3.12
CA ARG A 132 10.12 -9.18 3.34
C ARG A 132 9.42 -10.51 3.56
N SER A 133 9.77 -11.52 2.76
CA SER A 133 9.16 -12.85 2.88
C SER A 133 9.50 -13.48 4.23
N ILE A 134 10.77 -13.43 4.64
CA ILE A 134 11.23 -13.95 5.93
C ILE A 134 10.61 -13.17 7.09
N ALA A 135 10.54 -11.84 7.02
CA ALA A 135 9.86 -11.03 8.04
C ALA A 135 8.39 -11.45 8.19
N THR A 136 7.68 -11.65 7.07
CA THR A 136 6.30 -12.16 7.09
C THR A 136 6.19 -13.54 7.74
N MET A 137 7.15 -14.44 7.45
CA MET A 137 7.20 -15.78 8.07
C MET A 137 7.46 -15.69 9.57
N MET A 138 8.30 -14.76 10.01
CA MET A 138 8.61 -14.51 11.42
C MET A 138 7.40 -13.94 12.17
N ASP A 139 6.76 -12.90 11.64
CA ASP A 139 5.54 -12.32 12.21
C ASP A 139 4.44 -13.40 12.35
N TRP A 140 4.25 -14.20 11.30
CA TRP A 140 3.31 -15.31 11.32
C TRP A 140 3.65 -16.36 12.39
N ALA A 141 4.93 -16.72 12.52
CA ALA A 141 5.36 -17.71 13.48
C ALA A 141 5.22 -17.24 14.92
N GLU A 142 5.45 -15.96 15.19
CA GLU A 142 5.18 -15.34 16.49
C GLU A 142 3.68 -15.43 16.82
N GLU A 143 2.80 -15.10 15.87
CA GLU A 143 1.35 -15.24 16.04
C GLU A 143 0.89 -16.68 16.28
N GLN A 144 1.58 -17.67 15.69
CA GLN A 144 1.22 -19.08 15.80
C GLN A 144 2.00 -19.84 16.89
N ASN A 145 2.96 -19.20 17.55
CA ASN A 145 3.89 -19.81 18.51
C ASN A 145 4.62 -21.05 17.94
N VAL A 146 5.16 -20.94 16.73
CA VAL A 146 5.92 -21.99 16.03
C VAL A 146 7.25 -21.46 15.50
N GLN A 147 8.08 -22.30 14.89
CA GLN A 147 9.30 -21.85 14.22
C GLN A 147 8.97 -21.23 12.85
N TRP A 148 9.54 -20.07 12.55
CA TRP A 148 9.31 -19.37 11.27
C TRP A 148 9.79 -20.17 10.06
N SER A 149 10.83 -21.01 10.23
CA SER A 149 11.33 -21.88 9.19
C SER A 149 10.33 -22.96 8.78
N ASP A 150 9.35 -23.28 9.63
CA ASP A 150 8.27 -24.23 9.33
C ASP A 150 7.10 -23.60 8.56
N TYR A 151 7.21 -22.32 8.13
CA TYR A 151 6.10 -21.59 7.52
C TYR A 151 5.44 -22.35 6.36
N PHE A 152 6.21 -22.84 5.38
CA PHE A 152 5.60 -23.50 4.20
C PHE A 152 4.95 -24.83 4.55
N ARG A 153 5.44 -25.51 5.58
CA ARG A 153 4.87 -26.76 6.11
C ARG A 153 3.59 -26.55 6.93
N LEU A 154 3.48 -25.46 7.69
CA LEU A 154 2.46 -25.29 8.72
C LEU A 154 1.43 -24.20 8.43
N VAL A 155 1.70 -23.26 7.52
CA VAL A 155 0.72 -22.23 7.15
C VAL A 155 -0.52 -22.87 6.51
N ASN A 156 -1.70 -22.45 6.95
CA ASN A 156 -2.93 -22.89 6.28
C ASN A 156 -3.07 -22.24 4.90
N THR A 157 -3.70 -22.93 3.96
CA THR A 157 -3.76 -22.51 2.54
C THR A 157 -4.43 -21.16 2.35
N ASN A 158 -5.49 -20.85 3.10
CA ASN A 158 -6.18 -19.54 3.02
C ASN A 158 -5.26 -18.38 3.42
N ARG A 159 -4.50 -18.54 4.50
CA ARG A 159 -3.54 -17.52 4.92
C ARG A 159 -2.39 -17.39 3.92
N ALA A 160 -1.89 -18.51 3.39
CA ALA A 160 -0.86 -18.48 2.36
C ALA A 160 -1.32 -17.74 1.09
N VAL A 161 -2.54 -18.02 0.61
CA VAL A 161 -3.17 -17.28 -0.49
C VAL A 161 -3.22 -15.79 -0.19
N SER A 162 -3.71 -15.40 0.99
CA SER A 162 -3.75 -13.98 1.39
C SER A 162 -2.35 -13.34 1.41
N HIS A 163 -1.34 -14.02 1.92
CA HIS A 163 0.03 -13.52 1.93
C HIS A 163 0.60 -13.36 0.51
N ILE A 164 0.25 -14.25 -0.42
CA ILE A 164 0.65 -14.16 -1.83
C ILE A 164 -0.05 -12.99 -2.53
N GLN A 165 -1.37 -12.85 -2.37
CA GLN A 165 -2.15 -11.77 -2.98
C GLN A 165 -1.70 -10.38 -2.52
N GLN A 166 -1.23 -10.27 -1.28
CA GLN A 166 -0.69 -9.03 -0.72
C GLN A 166 0.80 -8.82 -1.08
N GLY A 167 1.41 -9.77 -1.79
CA GLY A 167 2.83 -9.76 -2.12
C GLY A 167 3.74 -9.83 -0.90
N ARG A 168 3.26 -10.37 0.24
CA ARG A 168 4.05 -10.52 1.47
C ARG A 168 5.08 -11.64 1.37
N ILE A 169 4.75 -12.73 0.69
CA ILE A 169 5.70 -13.79 0.32
C ILE A 169 5.99 -13.66 -1.17
N SER A 170 7.27 -13.46 -1.52
CA SER A 170 7.70 -13.22 -2.90
C SER A 170 7.69 -14.51 -3.74
N PRO A 171 7.36 -14.42 -5.05
CA PRO A 171 7.54 -15.55 -5.97
C PRO A 171 8.97 -16.06 -6.06
N TRP A 172 9.98 -15.20 -5.81
CA TRP A 172 11.39 -15.62 -5.66
C TRP A 172 11.51 -16.77 -4.67
N LEU A 173 10.89 -16.65 -3.49
CA LEU A 173 10.98 -17.65 -2.44
C LEU A 173 10.06 -18.85 -2.72
N ILE A 174 8.81 -18.60 -3.11
CA ILE A 174 7.80 -19.68 -3.31
C ILE A 174 8.24 -20.64 -4.41
N LEU A 175 8.64 -20.10 -5.56
CA LEU A 175 9.03 -20.90 -6.72
C LEU A 175 10.53 -21.25 -6.72
N GLY A 176 11.34 -20.56 -5.93
CA GLY A 176 12.78 -20.82 -5.82
C GLY A 176 13.14 -22.01 -4.94
N CYS A 177 12.20 -22.53 -4.14
CA CYS A 177 12.47 -23.63 -3.20
C CYS A 177 11.44 -24.76 -3.26
N ASN A 178 11.85 -25.95 -2.79
CA ASN A 178 10.99 -27.13 -2.76
C ASN A 178 9.84 -27.01 -1.73
N PRO A 179 10.06 -26.51 -0.49
CA PRO A 179 8.97 -26.23 0.45
C PRO A 179 7.86 -25.36 -0.12
N GLY A 180 8.21 -24.23 -0.74
CA GLY A 180 7.24 -23.32 -1.35
C GLY A 180 6.42 -23.96 -2.47
N LYS A 181 7.07 -24.74 -3.35
CA LYS A 181 6.36 -25.53 -4.38
C LYS A 181 5.46 -26.60 -3.78
N LYS A 182 5.89 -27.26 -2.70
CA LYS A 182 5.09 -28.26 -2.00
C LYS A 182 3.85 -27.64 -1.34
N MET A 183 3.98 -26.44 -0.78
CA MET A 183 2.85 -25.67 -0.27
C MET A 183 1.85 -25.37 -1.41
N LEU A 184 2.31 -24.94 -2.59
CA LEU A 184 1.40 -24.71 -3.73
C LEU A 184 0.65 -25.97 -4.16
N ASN A 185 1.28 -27.15 -4.09
CA ASN A 185 0.60 -28.42 -4.40
C ASN A 185 -0.52 -28.79 -3.40
N SER A 186 -0.60 -28.12 -2.25
CA SER A 186 -1.70 -28.30 -1.30
C SER A 186 -2.90 -27.40 -1.56
N PHE A 187 -2.80 -26.47 -2.53
CA PHE A 187 -3.88 -25.54 -2.86
C PHE A 187 -4.95 -26.23 -3.70
N THR A 188 -6.19 -25.79 -3.52
CA THR A 188 -7.32 -26.11 -4.42
C THR A 188 -7.19 -25.39 -5.76
N ASP A 189 -7.91 -25.85 -6.79
CA ASP A 189 -7.89 -25.23 -8.12
C ASP A 189 -8.34 -23.76 -8.09
N GLU A 190 -9.32 -23.42 -7.23
CA GLU A 190 -9.74 -22.04 -7.02
C GLU A 190 -8.63 -21.20 -6.39
N GLN A 191 -7.94 -21.73 -5.38
CA GLN A 191 -6.82 -21.03 -4.73
C GLN A 191 -5.65 -20.85 -5.71
N LEU A 192 -5.35 -21.85 -6.54
CA LEU A 192 -4.33 -21.76 -7.59
C LEU A 192 -4.68 -20.66 -8.60
N THR A 193 -5.94 -20.61 -9.05
CA THR A 193 -6.44 -19.56 -9.96
C THR A 193 -6.29 -18.16 -9.33
N ILE A 194 -6.56 -18.03 -8.02
CA ILE A 194 -6.41 -16.76 -7.31
C ILE A 194 -4.95 -16.29 -7.28
N VAL A 195 -4.00 -17.19 -7.01
CA VAL A 195 -2.58 -16.82 -6.85
C VAL A 195 -1.81 -16.76 -8.17
N GLU A 196 -2.31 -17.38 -9.23
CA GLU A 196 -1.65 -17.45 -10.55
C GLU A 196 -1.25 -16.07 -11.07
N LYS A 197 -2.13 -15.07 -10.95
CA LYS A 197 -1.87 -13.71 -11.41
C LYS A 197 -0.78 -12.96 -10.61
N TYR A 198 -0.49 -13.37 -9.38
CA TYR A 198 0.57 -12.76 -8.55
C TYR A 198 1.90 -13.50 -8.67
N ILE A 199 1.82 -14.82 -8.88
CA ILE A 199 3.00 -15.68 -9.00
C ILE A 199 3.50 -15.73 -10.44
N GLU A 200 2.63 -15.59 -11.45
CA GLU A 200 2.91 -15.72 -12.89
C GLU A 200 4.02 -16.76 -13.22
N PRO A 201 3.75 -18.07 -13.02
CA PRO A 201 4.78 -19.11 -13.09
C PRO A 201 5.61 -19.12 -14.38
N ALA A 202 4.98 -18.80 -15.52
CA ALA A 202 5.65 -18.70 -16.81
C ALA A 202 6.72 -17.59 -16.84
N TYR A 203 6.40 -16.41 -16.31
CA TYR A 203 7.35 -15.29 -16.22
C TYR A 203 8.54 -15.67 -15.32
N TRP A 204 8.27 -16.23 -14.14
CA TRP A 204 9.31 -16.56 -13.16
C TRP A 204 10.19 -17.72 -13.57
N THR A 205 9.64 -18.69 -14.30
CA THR A 205 10.44 -19.76 -14.91
C THR A 205 11.46 -19.19 -15.90
N SER A 206 11.08 -18.17 -16.69
CA SER A 206 12.03 -17.46 -17.55
C SER A 206 13.02 -16.64 -16.73
N LYS A 207 12.55 -15.96 -15.67
CA LYS A 207 13.40 -15.13 -14.82
C LYS A 207 14.50 -15.93 -14.10
N PHE A 208 14.19 -17.08 -13.53
CA PHE A 208 15.23 -17.94 -12.91
C PHE A 208 16.27 -18.45 -13.91
N LYS A 209 15.90 -18.65 -15.18
CA LYS A 209 16.85 -19.01 -16.24
C LYS A 209 17.76 -17.84 -16.62
N GLN A 210 17.24 -16.62 -16.61
CA GLN A 210 18.00 -15.40 -16.89
C GLN A 210 18.94 -15.03 -15.73
N TYR A 211 18.52 -15.31 -14.49
CA TYR A 211 19.25 -14.97 -13.26
C TYR A 211 19.55 -16.24 -12.44
N PRO A 212 20.41 -17.16 -12.93
CA PRO A 212 20.68 -18.42 -12.25
C PRO A 212 21.41 -18.24 -10.92
N ALA A 213 22.28 -17.22 -10.79
CA ALA A 213 22.98 -16.92 -9.54
C ALA A 213 22.00 -16.50 -8.43
N ASP A 214 21.04 -15.63 -8.74
CA ASP A 214 19.99 -15.20 -7.83
C ASP A 214 19.11 -16.39 -7.40
N HIS A 215 18.75 -17.27 -8.34
CA HIS A 215 18.00 -18.48 -8.03
C HIS A 215 18.78 -19.42 -7.10
N MET A 216 20.08 -19.62 -7.34
CA MET A 216 20.94 -20.39 -6.44
C MET A 216 21.04 -19.74 -5.05
N PHE A 217 21.14 -18.41 -4.99
CA PHE A 217 21.17 -17.69 -3.72
C PHE A 217 19.89 -17.90 -2.89
N VAL A 218 18.72 -17.93 -3.53
CA VAL A 218 17.46 -18.31 -2.84
C VAL A 218 17.57 -19.71 -2.26
N GLN A 219 18.04 -20.68 -3.04
CA GLN A 219 18.15 -22.07 -2.60
C GLN A 219 19.12 -22.24 -1.43
N GLU A 220 20.27 -21.57 -1.47
CA GLU A 220 21.23 -21.59 -0.37
C GLU A 220 20.69 -20.86 0.86
N THR A 221 19.94 -19.77 0.69
CA THR A 221 19.27 -19.07 1.80
C THR A 221 18.27 -19.99 2.50
N VAL A 222 17.42 -20.67 1.73
CA VAL A 222 16.42 -21.63 2.24
C VAL A 222 17.08 -22.77 3.00
N LYS A 223 18.17 -23.32 2.44
CA LYS A 223 18.93 -24.40 3.04
C LYS A 223 19.63 -23.97 4.34
N GLY A 224 20.32 -22.81 4.31
CA GLY A 224 21.00 -22.25 5.47
C GLY A 224 20.05 -21.90 6.61
N ALA A 225 18.87 -21.39 6.27
CA ALA A 225 17.79 -21.08 7.22
C ALA A 225 16.95 -22.30 7.65
N LYS A 226 17.19 -23.48 7.07
CA LYS A 226 16.42 -24.72 7.32
C LYS A 226 14.91 -24.53 7.13
N ILE A 227 14.52 -23.81 6.08
CA ILE A 227 13.11 -23.60 5.74
C ILE A 227 12.52 -24.91 5.22
N GLU A 228 11.39 -25.35 5.76
CA GLU A 228 10.70 -26.63 5.50
C GLU A 228 9.25 -26.48 5.01
#